data_AF-A0A941NAE1-F1
#
_entry.id   AF-A0A941NAE1-F1
#
_cell.length_a   1.000
_cell.length_b   1.000
_cell.length_c   1.000
_cell.angle_alpha   90.00
_cell.angle_beta   90.00
_cell.angle_gamma   90.00
#
_symmetry.space_group_name_H-M   'P 1'
#
loop_
_entity.id
_entity.type
_entity.pdbx_description
1 polymer ?
#
loop_
_entity_poly.entity_id
_entity_poly.type
_entity_poly.pdbx_seq_one_letter_code
_entity_poly.pdbx_strand_id
1 'polypeptide(L)'
;MTTFGRLSRWSGNWIPAALARPFGAPTAVFFHGVERRIVDPALQSNQHRLDAFEDLARLLKRDFDVLPLDAMAEVLRNPARHPRALFLMSDDGYANTLTTAAPVLKAYSLPWTLFVSTHHIDTGDFTPPTWTRLFVMEAPEGGYKLPHLENPIILNSYEQRAALADDVWKWLKNMAFPQARETLGAMKALLGKTGIDLKTKYPSETFLTWDQIRALDRDGVTIGAHADVHWAMHEDQPADFLREQALRP
;
A
#
# COMPACT_ATOMS: atom_id res chain seq x y z
N MET A 1 19.28 -17.77 10.85
CA MET A 1 18.53 -17.09 9.78
C MET A 1 19.20 -17.43 8.46
N THR A 2 18.58 -18.29 7.66
CA THR A 2 19.18 -18.83 6.43
C THR A 2 19.15 -17.81 5.31
N THR A 3 20.20 -17.84 4.50
CA THR A 3 20.60 -16.95 3.40
C THR A 3 19.58 -16.82 2.26
N PHE A 4 18.41 -17.46 2.36
CA PHE A 4 17.37 -17.51 1.33
C PHE A 4 16.44 -16.28 1.34
N GLY A 5 16.32 -15.58 2.48
CA GLY A 5 15.43 -14.42 2.61
C GLY A 5 15.94 -13.13 1.96
N ARG A 6 17.19 -13.10 1.45
CA ARG A 6 17.81 -11.89 0.86
C ARG A 6 17.84 -11.86 -0.67
N LEU A 7 17.44 -12.94 -1.35
CA LEU A 7 17.47 -13.03 -2.82
C LEU A 7 16.14 -12.69 -3.50
N SER A 8 15.01 -12.60 -2.78
CA SER A 8 13.70 -12.37 -3.40
C SER A 8 13.38 -10.90 -3.74
N ARG A 9 14.23 -9.95 -3.36
CA ARG A 9 14.01 -8.52 -3.66
C ARG A 9 14.60 -8.03 -5.00
N TRP A 10 15.25 -8.89 -5.79
CA TRP A 10 15.92 -8.47 -7.04
C TRP A 10 15.67 -9.34 -8.28
N SER A 11 14.84 -10.39 -8.19
CA SER A 11 14.49 -11.26 -9.33
C SER A 11 12.99 -11.24 -9.66
N GLY A 12 12.37 -10.05 -9.60
CA GLY A 12 10.95 -9.84 -9.91
C GLY A 12 10.57 -10.05 -11.38
N ASN A 13 11.55 -10.32 -12.24
CA ASN A 13 11.33 -10.74 -13.62
C ASN A 13 11.90 -12.16 -13.77
N TRP A 14 11.09 -13.12 -14.23
CA TRP A 14 11.47 -14.48 -14.66
C TRP A 14 11.53 -15.61 -13.62
N ILE A 15 10.58 -15.70 -12.70
CA ILE A 15 10.17 -17.04 -12.23
C ILE A 15 8.94 -17.45 -13.06
N PRO A 16 9.05 -18.44 -13.97
CA PRO A 16 7.88 -19.01 -14.62
C PRO A 16 6.91 -19.49 -13.54
N ALA A 17 5.65 -19.07 -13.61
CA ALA A 17 4.61 -19.44 -12.64
C ALA A 17 4.51 -20.97 -12.39
N ALA A 18 5.02 -21.78 -13.32
CA ALA A 18 5.07 -23.24 -13.25
C ALA A 18 6.07 -23.83 -12.23
N LEU A 19 7.04 -23.08 -11.70
CA LEU A 19 8.12 -23.64 -10.86
C LEU A 19 8.03 -23.30 -9.35
N ALA A 20 6.98 -22.62 -8.90
CA ALA A 20 6.89 -22.12 -7.52
C ALA A 20 5.56 -22.43 -6.79
N ARG A 21 4.89 -23.55 -7.06
CA ARG A 21 3.67 -23.89 -6.32
C ARG A 21 3.59 -25.34 -5.86
N PRO A 22 3.44 -25.62 -4.55
CA PRO A 22 2.71 -26.79 -4.14
C PRO A 22 1.25 -26.59 -4.58
N PHE A 23 0.78 -27.45 -5.48
CA PHE A 23 -0.60 -27.49 -5.94
C PHE A 23 -1.54 -27.56 -4.72
N GLY A 24 -2.39 -26.54 -4.51
CA GLY A 24 -3.53 -26.66 -3.59
C GLY A 24 -3.89 -25.48 -2.68
N ALA A 25 -3.19 -24.35 -2.67
CA ALA A 25 -3.56 -23.20 -1.83
C ALA A 25 -4.08 -22.00 -2.65
N PRO A 26 -5.16 -21.31 -2.22
CA PRO A 26 -5.57 -20.06 -2.82
C PRO A 26 -4.47 -19.00 -2.74
N THR A 27 -4.43 -18.11 -3.75
CA THR A 27 -3.47 -16.99 -3.79
C THR A 27 -4.20 -15.68 -3.54
N ALA A 28 -3.65 -14.82 -2.69
CA ALA A 28 -4.03 -13.40 -2.65
C ALA A 28 -2.90 -12.57 -3.29
N VAL A 29 -3.27 -11.65 -4.18
CA VAL A 29 -2.34 -10.70 -4.80
C VAL A 29 -2.81 -9.30 -4.46
N PHE A 30 -1.89 -8.49 -3.95
CA PHE A 30 -2.13 -7.11 -3.55
C PHE A 30 -1.43 -6.17 -4.52
N PHE A 31 -2.11 -5.09 -4.87
CA PHE A 31 -1.54 -3.89 -5.48
C PHE A 31 -2.00 -2.68 -4.66
N HIS A 32 -1.50 -1.49 -4.97
CA HIS A 32 -1.99 -0.26 -4.32
C HIS A 32 -2.54 0.67 -5.40
N GLY A 33 -1.74 1.62 -5.89
CA GLY A 33 -2.14 2.52 -6.97
C GLY A 33 -1.55 2.14 -8.33
N VAL A 34 -2.13 2.70 -9.40
CA VAL A 34 -1.68 2.51 -10.79
C VAL A 34 -1.65 3.86 -11.50
N GLU A 35 -0.51 4.18 -12.10
CA GLU A 35 -0.26 5.48 -12.69
C GLU A 35 0.39 5.38 -14.07
N ARG A 36 0.08 6.32 -14.97
CA ARG A 36 0.69 6.36 -16.31
C ARG A 36 2.17 6.73 -16.25
N ARG A 37 2.54 7.60 -15.31
CA ARG A 37 3.90 8.09 -15.12
C ARG A 37 4.24 8.19 -13.65
N ILE A 38 5.33 7.52 -13.28
CA ILE A 38 5.97 7.68 -11.97
C ILE A 38 7.01 8.80 -12.09
N VAL A 39 6.88 9.82 -11.24
CA VAL A 39 7.77 10.99 -11.18
C VAL A 39 8.97 10.70 -10.28
N ASP A 40 8.74 10.10 -9.12
CA ASP A 40 9.76 9.70 -8.16
C ASP A 40 9.51 8.24 -7.71
N PRO A 41 10.31 7.27 -8.19
CA PRO A 41 10.10 5.86 -7.86
C PRO A 41 10.30 5.49 -6.38
N ALA A 42 11.13 6.23 -5.64
CA ALA A 42 11.35 5.94 -4.23
C ALA A 42 10.15 6.42 -3.39
N LEU A 43 9.60 7.59 -3.74
CA LEU A 43 8.42 8.14 -3.08
C LEU A 43 7.12 7.45 -3.50
N GLN A 44 6.97 7.13 -4.79
CA GLN A 44 5.78 6.49 -5.36
C GLN A 44 5.96 4.96 -5.46
N SER A 45 6.64 4.37 -4.48
CA SER A 45 6.95 2.93 -4.45
C SER A 45 5.72 2.01 -4.41
N ASN A 46 4.56 2.52 -4.00
CA ASN A 46 3.27 1.84 -4.02
C ASN A 46 2.52 2.01 -5.37
N GLN A 47 3.10 2.69 -6.36
CA GLN A 47 2.45 2.93 -7.65
C GLN A 47 3.01 1.98 -8.71
N HIS A 48 2.14 1.20 -9.35
CA HIS A 48 2.49 0.48 -10.57
C HIS A 48 2.42 1.40 -11.78
N ARG A 49 3.32 1.22 -12.75
CA ARG A 49 3.10 1.80 -14.07
C ARG A 49 1.93 1.09 -14.77
N LEU A 50 1.12 1.86 -15.50
CA LEU A 50 -0.04 1.34 -16.22
C LEU A 50 0.31 0.20 -17.18
N ASP A 51 1.39 0.33 -17.96
CA ASP A 51 1.82 -0.71 -18.92
C ASP A 51 2.12 -2.05 -18.21
N ALA A 52 2.86 -2.00 -17.12
CA ALA A 52 3.14 -3.17 -16.29
C ALA A 52 1.88 -3.76 -15.64
N PHE A 53 0.92 -2.91 -15.25
CA PHE A 53 -0.35 -3.36 -14.67
C PHE A 53 -1.28 -4.01 -15.72
N GLU A 54 -1.28 -3.52 -16.96
CA GLU A 54 -1.99 -4.15 -18.08
C GLU A 54 -1.43 -5.53 -18.42
N ASP A 55 -0.10 -5.67 -18.39
CA ASP A 55 0.57 -6.96 -18.55
C ASP A 55 0.23 -7.93 -17.40
N LEU A 56 0.20 -7.43 -16.16
CA LEU A 56 -0.27 -8.20 -15.01
C LEU A 56 -1.73 -8.65 -15.19
N ALA A 57 -2.64 -7.75 -15.55
CA ALA A 57 -4.05 -8.08 -15.76
C ALA A 57 -4.25 -9.15 -16.85
N ARG A 58 -3.49 -9.04 -17.96
CA ARG A 58 -3.49 -10.04 -19.04
C ARG A 58 -3.01 -11.42 -18.54
N LEU A 59 -1.94 -11.44 -17.75
CA LEU A 59 -1.42 -12.66 -17.14
C LEU A 59 -2.45 -13.26 -16.18
N LEU A 60 -3.04 -12.45 -15.29
CA LEU A 60 -4.04 -12.89 -14.33
C LEU A 60 -5.25 -13.53 -15.04
N LYS A 61 -5.75 -12.88 -16.10
CA LYS A 61 -6.85 -13.40 -16.91
C LYS A 61 -6.54 -14.73 -17.60
N ARG A 62 -5.30 -14.93 -18.06
CA ARG A 62 -4.87 -16.14 -18.77
C ARG A 62 -4.62 -17.30 -17.80
N ASP A 63 -3.98 -17.00 -16.67
CA ASP A 63 -3.31 -18.00 -15.83
C ASP A 63 -4.08 -18.35 -14.54
N PHE A 64 -5.09 -17.56 -14.14
CA PHE A 64 -5.81 -17.76 -12.88
C PHE A 64 -7.33 -17.71 -13.03
N ASP A 65 -8.00 -18.37 -12.09
CA ASP A 65 -9.42 -18.17 -11.83
C ASP A 65 -9.51 -17.03 -10.80
N VAL A 66 -9.57 -15.79 -11.29
CA VAL A 66 -9.71 -14.63 -10.40
C VAL A 66 -11.14 -14.56 -9.88
N LEU A 67 -11.30 -14.72 -8.57
CA LEU A 67 -12.60 -14.85 -7.90
C LEU A 67 -12.89 -13.63 -7.01
N PRO A 68 -14.17 -13.24 -6.87
CA PRO A 68 -14.58 -12.27 -5.86
C PRO A 68 -14.31 -12.80 -4.45
N LEU A 69 -14.13 -11.90 -3.48
CA LEU A 69 -13.73 -12.26 -2.12
C LEU A 69 -14.76 -13.11 -1.38
N ASP A 70 -16.05 -12.98 -1.71
CA ASP A 70 -17.13 -13.80 -1.15
C ASP A 70 -16.98 -15.30 -1.46
N ALA A 71 -16.26 -15.66 -2.53
CA ALA A 71 -15.93 -17.05 -2.86
C ALA A 71 -14.84 -17.66 -1.94
N MET A 72 -14.13 -16.86 -1.14
CA MET A 72 -13.02 -17.30 -0.29
C MET A 72 -13.40 -18.46 0.62
N ALA A 73 -14.57 -18.41 1.25
CA ALA A 73 -14.99 -19.46 2.16
C ALA A 73 -15.20 -20.80 1.45
N GLU A 74 -15.69 -20.80 0.21
CA GLU A 74 -15.84 -22.02 -0.59
C GLU A 74 -14.48 -22.55 -1.05
N VAL A 75 -13.59 -21.66 -1.51
CA VAL A 75 -12.24 -22.04 -1.92
C VAL A 75 -11.46 -22.66 -0.77
N LEU A 76 -11.58 -22.13 0.45
CA LEU A 76 -10.92 -22.69 1.64
C LEU A 76 -11.52 -24.03 2.07
N ARG A 77 -12.83 -24.24 1.90
CA ARG A 77 -13.47 -25.54 2.18
C ARG A 77 -13.12 -26.60 1.15
N ASN A 78 -13.00 -26.21 -0.12
CA ASN A 78 -12.83 -27.11 -1.26
C ASN A 78 -11.65 -26.72 -2.17
N PRO A 79 -10.41 -26.61 -1.65
CA PRO A 79 -9.27 -26.06 -2.40
C PRO A 79 -8.93 -26.86 -3.66
N ALA A 80 -9.14 -28.17 -3.65
CA ALA A 80 -8.91 -29.05 -4.81
C ALA A 80 -9.83 -28.72 -6.02
N ARG A 81 -11.00 -28.09 -5.79
CA ARG A 81 -11.90 -27.64 -6.86
C ARG A 81 -11.44 -26.33 -7.50
N HIS A 82 -10.54 -25.62 -6.84
CA HIS A 82 -10.09 -24.28 -7.21
C HIS A 82 -8.56 -24.21 -7.31
N PRO A 83 -7.92 -25.08 -8.12
CA PRO A 83 -6.45 -25.20 -8.16
C PRO A 83 -5.73 -23.93 -8.64
N ARG A 84 -6.47 -23.00 -9.25
CA ARG A 84 -5.97 -21.73 -9.80
C ARG A 84 -6.66 -20.51 -9.19
N ALA A 85 -7.36 -20.67 -8.06
CA ALA A 85 -8.03 -19.55 -7.41
C ALA A 85 -7.05 -18.44 -7.02
N LEU A 86 -7.42 -17.22 -7.38
CA LEU A 86 -6.71 -16.00 -7.04
C LEU A 86 -7.70 -14.92 -6.60
N PHE A 87 -7.37 -14.23 -5.51
CA PHE A 87 -8.09 -13.06 -5.03
C PHE A 87 -7.22 -11.83 -5.30
N LEU A 88 -7.74 -10.87 -6.06
CA LEU A 88 -7.06 -9.64 -6.40
C LEU A 88 -7.54 -8.51 -5.49
N MET A 89 -6.62 -7.81 -4.85
CA MET A 89 -6.90 -6.83 -3.81
C MET A 89 -6.09 -5.56 -4.02
N SER A 90 -6.69 -4.42 -3.69
CA SER A 90 -6.03 -3.12 -3.63
C SER A 90 -6.12 -2.59 -2.21
N ASP A 91 -5.02 -2.08 -1.67
CA ASP A 91 -4.97 -1.48 -0.34
C ASP A 91 -4.92 0.07 -0.41
N ASP A 92 -5.06 0.71 0.74
CA ASP A 92 -4.97 2.15 1.03
C ASP A 92 -6.09 3.05 0.50
N GLY A 93 -6.69 2.74 -0.65
CA GLY A 93 -7.73 3.59 -1.25
C GLY A 93 -7.21 4.74 -2.10
N TYR A 94 -6.07 4.58 -2.78
CA TYR A 94 -5.51 5.59 -3.69
C TYR A 94 -6.50 6.02 -4.79
N ALA A 95 -6.58 7.32 -5.09
CA ALA A 95 -7.52 7.90 -6.04
C ALA A 95 -7.39 7.32 -7.45
N ASN A 96 -6.16 7.01 -7.87
CA ASN A 96 -5.88 6.48 -9.20
C ASN A 96 -6.34 5.02 -9.40
N THR A 97 -6.76 4.33 -8.34
CA THR A 97 -7.43 3.02 -8.46
C THR A 97 -8.73 3.14 -9.26
N LEU A 98 -9.51 4.20 -9.06
CA LEU A 98 -10.74 4.46 -9.84
C LEU A 98 -10.41 4.87 -11.28
N THR A 99 -9.48 5.79 -11.47
CA THR A 99 -9.28 6.42 -12.78
C THR A 99 -8.39 5.61 -13.73
N THR A 100 -7.55 4.74 -13.18
CA THR A 100 -6.52 4.02 -13.94
C THR A 100 -6.62 2.51 -13.78
N ALA A 101 -6.69 1.99 -12.55
CA ALA A 101 -6.72 0.53 -12.32
C ALA A 101 -8.07 -0.11 -12.70
N ALA A 102 -9.18 0.47 -12.22
CA ALA A 102 -10.53 -0.08 -12.41
C ALA A 102 -10.92 -0.25 -13.89
N PRO A 103 -10.61 0.69 -14.82
CA PRO A 103 -10.86 0.48 -16.25
C PRO A 103 -10.13 -0.74 -16.82
N VAL A 104 -8.88 -0.98 -16.41
CA VAL A 104 -8.09 -2.15 -16.84
C VAL A 104 -8.72 -3.42 -16.32
N LEU A 105 -9.02 -3.50 -15.02
CA LEU A 105 -9.62 -4.68 -14.41
C LEU A 105 -11.00 -5.00 -15.01
N LYS A 106 -11.80 -3.96 -15.29
CA LYS A 106 -13.10 -4.08 -15.97
C LYS A 106 -12.95 -4.64 -17.39
N ALA A 107 -11.97 -4.16 -18.16
CA ALA A 107 -11.72 -4.64 -19.52
C ALA A 107 -11.36 -6.13 -19.59
N TYR A 108 -10.68 -6.66 -18.56
CA TYR A 108 -10.35 -8.09 -18.45
C TYR A 108 -11.40 -8.91 -17.67
N SER A 109 -12.46 -8.25 -17.17
CA SER A 109 -13.48 -8.84 -16.31
C SER A 109 -12.88 -9.55 -15.08
N LEU A 110 -11.95 -8.85 -14.40
CA LEU A 110 -11.30 -9.35 -13.20
C LEU A 110 -12.02 -8.78 -11.96
N PRO A 111 -12.68 -9.62 -11.15
CA PRO A 111 -13.22 -9.17 -9.87
C PRO A 111 -12.06 -8.82 -8.92
N TRP A 112 -12.26 -7.81 -8.10
CA TRP A 112 -11.25 -7.36 -7.15
C TRP A 112 -11.91 -6.73 -5.92
N THR A 113 -11.14 -6.64 -4.84
CA THR A 113 -11.54 -5.99 -3.59
C THR A 113 -10.70 -4.75 -3.35
N LEU A 114 -11.32 -3.68 -2.90
CA LEU A 114 -10.66 -2.46 -2.45
C LEU A 114 -10.76 -2.37 -0.93
N PHE A 115 -9.62 -2.40 -0.24
CA PHE A 115 -9.51 -2.10 1.19
C PHE A 115 -9.14 -0.62 1.36
N VAL A 116 -9.92 0.12 2.16
CA VAL A 116 -9.73 1.56 2.37
C VAL A 116 -9.43 1.88 3.82
N SER A 117 -8.59 2.89 4.06
CA SER A 117 -8.35 3.39 5.42
C SER A 117 -9.19 4.64 5.68
N THR A 118 -10.18 4.52 6.58
CA THR A 118 -11.28 5.49 6.69
C THR A 118 -10.85 6.90 7.06
N HIS A 119 -9.91 7.09 7.99
CA HIS A 119 -9.37 8.40 8.31
C HIS A 119 -8.78 9.12 7.09
N HIS A 120 -8.07 8.39 6.23
CA HIS A 120 -7.40 8.96 5.06
C HIS A 120 -8.39 9.24 3.93
N ILE A 121 -9.47 8.47 3.81
CA ILE A 121 -10.59 8.82 2.94
C ILE A 121 -11.33 10.07 3.45
N ASP A 122 -11.58 10.16 4.76
CA ASP A 122 -12.33 11.26 5.38
C ASP A 122 -11.59 12.60 5.29
N THR A 123 -10.29 12.58 5.59
CA THR A 123 -9.48 13.80 5.72
C THR A 123 -8.68 14.12 4.46
N GLY A 124 -8.43 13.12 3.62
CA GLY A 124 -7.47 13.20 2.52
C GLY A 124 -6.03 13.40 2.99
N ASP A 125 -5.72 13.23 4.28
CA ASP A 125 -4.35 13.27 4.79
C ASP A 125 -3.57 12.04 4.30
N PHE A 126 -2.25 12.17 4.15
CA PHE A 126 -1.43 11.04 3.73
C PHE A 126 -1.36 9.96 4.82
N THR A 127 -1.24 8.70 4.41
CA THR A 127 -0.99 7.60 5.34
C THR A 127 0.36 7.77 6.05
N PRO A 128 0.54 7.21 7.26
CA PRO A 128 1.81 7.26 7.97
C PRO A 128 3.05 6.81 7.16
N PRO A 129 3.03 5.69 6.41
CA PRO A 129 4.16 5.34 5.54
C PRO A 129 4.37 6.37 4.41
N THR A 130 3.32 6.98 3.87
CA THR A 130 3.42 8.03 2.86
C THR A 130 4.04 9.30 3.43
N TRP A 131 3.62 9.76 4.62
CA TRP A 131 4.28 10.88 5.31
C TRP A 131 5.76 10.62 5.59
N THR A 132 6.11 9.38 5.95
CA THR A 132 7.51 8.99 6.17
C THR A 132 8.34 9.15 4.89
N ARG A 133 7.85 8.61 3.77
CA ARG A 133 8.49 8.74 2.45
C ARG A 133 8.58 10.22 2.03
N LEU A 134 7.50 10.98 2.14
CA LEU A 134 7.46 12.42 1.84
C LEU A 134 8.51 13.17 2.64
N PHE A 135 8.62 12.95 3.95
CA PHE A 135 9.62 13.62 4.78
C PHE A 135 11.04 13.29 4.32
N VAL A 136 11.36 12.01 4.17
CA VAL A 136 12.73 11.58 3.83
C VAL A 136 13.14 12.05 2.42
N MET A 137 12.21 12.08 1.47
CA MET A 137 12.52 12.47 0.10
C MET A 137 12.50 13.99 -0.10
N GLU A 138 11.58 14.73 0.53
CA GLU A 138 11.32 16.15 0.23
C GLU A 138 11.89 17.14 1.24
N ALA A 139 12.20 16.71 2.46
CA ALA A 139 12.77 17.64 3.42
C ALA A 139 14.16 18.13 2.94
N PRO A 140 14.54 19.39 3.22
CA PRO A 140 15.85 19.91 2.84
C PRO A 140 16.99 19.01 3.35
N GLU A 141 18.12 19.01 2.66
CA GLU A 141 19.31 18.32 3.17
C GLU A 141 19.69 18.82 4.57
N GLY A 142 20.03 17.91 5.47
CA GLY A 142 20.31 18.25 6.86
C GLY A 142 20.12 17.11 7.84
N GLY A 143 20.47 17.38 9.10
CA GLY A 143 20.25 16.48 10.23
C GLY A 143 19.02 16.89 11.03
N TYR A 144 18.13 15.94 11.29
CA TYR A 144 16.85 16.15 11.96
C TYR A 144 16.76 15.31 13.23
N LYS A 145 16.72 15.98 14.38
CA LYS A 145 16.41 15.33 15.66
C LYS A 145 14.88 15.34 15.83
N LEU A 146 14.27 14.17 15.66
CA LEU A 146 12.82 14.01 15.81
C LEU A 146 12.46 13.40 17.17
N PRO A 147 11.26 13.67 17.70
CA PRO A 147 10.77 13.04 18.93
C PRO A 147 10.87 11.51 18.87
N HIS A 148 11.19 10.88 20.00
CA HIS A 148 11.25 9.43 20.19
C HIS A 148 12.27 8.65 19.33
N LEU A 149 13.04 9.34 18.48
CA LEU A 149 14.17 8.73 17.78
C LEU A 149 15.47 8.97 18.55
N GLU A 150 16.19 7.89 18.83
CA GLU A 150 17.48 7.94 19.54
C GLU A 150 18.52 8.74 18.74
N ASN A 151 18.62 8.47 17.45
CA ASN A 151 19.60 9.09 16.55
C ASN A 151 18.91 10.10 15.61
N PRO A 152 19.59 11.20 15.23
CA PRO A 152 19.07 12.10 14.21
C PRO A 152 19.00 11.40 12.85
N ILE A 153 17.98 11.76 12.06
CA ILE A 153 17.88 11.36 10.65
C ILE A 153 18.77 12.31 9.85
N ILE A 154 19.69 11.76 9.06
CA ILE A 154 20.57 12.53 8.17
C ILE A 154 20.06 12.38 6.73
N LEU A 155 19.61 13.49 6.14
CA LEU A 155 19.14 13.53 4.76
C LEU A 155 20.21 14.15 3.86
N ASN A 156 20.66 13.39 2.88
CA ASN A 156 21.78 13.68 1.98
C ASN A 156 21.36 13.34 0.53
N SER A 157 22.11 12.49 -0.19
CA SER A 157 21.80 12.17 -1.59
C SER A 157 20.50 11.38 -1.75
N TYR A 158 19.91 11.43 -2.94
CA TYR A 158 18.69 10.70 -3.27
C TYR A 158 18.80 9.19 -3.00
N GLU A 159 19.92 8.55 -3.39
CA GLU A 159 20.13 7.10 -3.21
C GLU A 159 20.11 6.71 -1.72
N GLN A 160 20.77 7.51 -0.89
CA GLN A 160 20.82 7.30 0.56
C GLN A 160 19.45 7.56 1.21
N ARG A 161 18.70 8.58 0.75
CA ARG A 161 17.33 8.84 1.19
C ARG A 161 16.38 7.68 0.87
N ALA A 162 16.46 7.12 -0.34
CA ALA A 162 15.59 6.03 -0.75
C ALA A 162 15.75 4.78 0.14
N ALA A 163 16.99 4.42 0.50
CA ALA A 163 17.26 3.34 1.44
C ALA A 163 16.79 3.68 2.87
N LEU A 164 16.96 4.94 3.28
CA LEU A 164 16.62 5.42 4.61
C LEU A 164 15.10 5.45 4.86
N ALA A 165 14.27 5.72 3.85
CA ALA A 165 12.81 5.77 4.01
C ALA A 165 12.24 4.45 4.56
N ASP A 166 12.73 3.31 4.06
CA ASP A 166 12.36 1.97 4.53
C ASP A 166 12.75 1.77 6.01
N ASP A 167 13.92 2.27 6.43
CA ASP A 167 14.40 2.12 7.79
C ASP A 167 13.68 3.04 8.77
N VAL A 168 13.42 4.29 8.39
CA VAL A 168 12.61 5.23 9.19
C VAL A 168 11.21 4.67 9.39
N TRP A 169 10.58 4.12 8.34
CA TRP A 169 9.28 3.47 8.48
C TRP A 169 9.33 2.25 9.41
N LYS A 170 10.37 1.42 9.31
CA LYS A 170 10.56 0.29 10.23
C LYS A 170 10.70 0.74 11.68
N TRP A 171 11.40 1.85 11.95
CA TRP A 171 11.51 2.38 13.31
C TRP A 171 10.16 2.86 13.82
N LEU A 172 9.44 3.64 13.00
CA LEU A 172 8.13 4.19 13.36
C LEU A 172 7.10 3.10 13.64
N LYS A 173 6.98 2.09 12.77
CA LYS A 173 5.93 1.06 12.89
C LYS A 173 6.12 0.13 14.10
N ASN A 174 7.34 0.04 14.66
CA ASN A 174 7.64 -0.75 15.86
C ASN A 174 7.54 0.10 17.14
N MET A 175 7.23 1.38 17.03
CA MET A 175 7.02 2.29 18.16
C MET A 175 5.53 2.25 18.58
N ALA A 176 5.26 2.54 19.85
CA ALA A 176 3.88 2.74 20.30
C ALA A 176 3.25 3.90 19.52
N PHE A 177 2.03 3.71 19.02
CA PHE A 177 1.38 4.68 18.13
C PHE A 177 1.39 6.14 18.64
N PRO A 178 1.14 6.44 19.93
CA PRO A 178 1.17 7.83 20.42
C PRO A 178 2.51 8.53 20.21
N GLN A 179 3.62 7.81 20.40
CA GLN A 179 4.97 8.33 20.19
C GLN A 179 5.23 8.54 18.70
N ALA A 180 4.89 7.55 17.88
CA ALA A 180 5.11 7.64 16.44
C ALA A 180 4.27 8.77 15.81
N ARG A 181 3.06 9.01 16.33
CA ARG A 181 2.21 10.14 15.95
C ARG A 181 2.87 11.48 16.24
N GLU A 182 3.55 11.61 17.38
CA GLU A 182 4.32 12.83 17.71
C GLU A 182 5.51 13.02 16.75
N THR A 183 6.24 11.94 16.46
CA THR A 183 7.34 11.95 15.48
C THR A 183 6.85 12.36 14.09
N LEU A 184 5.75 11.77 13.61
CA LEU A 184 5.11 12.13 12.34
C LEU A 184 4.61 13.57 12.35
N GLY A 185 4.04 14.05 13.46
CA GLY A 185 3.63 15.45 13.62
C GLY A 185 4.81 16.43 13.44
N ALA A 186 5.97 16.10 14.02
CA ALA A 186 7.18 16.88 13.82
C ALA A 186 7.67 16.87 12.36
N MET A 187 7.63 15.71 11.69
CA MET A 187 7.94 15.60 10.25
C MET A 187 7.02 16.48 9.40
N LYS A 188 5.71 16.41 9.63
CA LYS A 188 4.70 17.24 8.94
C LYS A 188 4.96 18.73 9.17
N ALA A 189 5.24 19.14 10.40
CA ALA A 189 5.51 20.54 10.73
C ALA A 189 6.79 21.07 10.08
N LEU A 190 7.83 20.23 9.95
CA LEU A 190 9.07 20.58 9.27
C LEU A 190 8.87 20.73 7.77
N LEU A 191 8.19 19.77 7.12
CA LEU A 191 7.83 19.87 5.70
C LEU A 191 6.93 21.08 5.42
N GLY A 192 5.97 21.37 6.30
CA GLY A 192 5.08 22.52 6.13
C GLY A 192 5.81 23.86 6.04
N LYS A 193 7.01 23.99 6.63
CA LYS A 193 7.84 25.20 6.57
C LYS A 193 8.48 25.43 5.19
N THR A 194 8.58 24.40 4.34
CA THR A 194 9.17 24.55 3.01
C THR A 194 8.19 25.18 2.02
N GLY A 195 6.89 25.19 2.34
CA GLY A 195 5.83 25.69 1.46
C GLY A 195 5.53 24.78 0.26
N ILE A 196 6.06 23.56 0.24
CA ILE A 196 5.80 22.60 -0.84
C ILE A 196 4.35 22.11 -0.81
N ASP A 197 3.67 22.19 -1.96
CA ASP A 197 2.38 21.54 -2.15
C ASP A 197 2.59 20.09 -2.61
N LEU A 198 2.60 19.18 -1.63
CA LEU A 198 2.85 17.76 -1.84
C LEU A 198 1.75 17.09 -2.65
N LYS A 199 0.48 17.50 -2.51
CA LYS A 199 -0.64 16.89 -3.24
C LYS A 199 -0.61 17.28 -4.71
N THR A 200 -0.23 18.52 -5.01
CA THR A 200 -0.01 18.97 -6.39
C THR A 200 1.23 18.31 -7.00
N LYS A 201 2.31 18.15 -6.23
CA LYS A 201 3.54 17.49 -6.73
C LYS A 201 3.34 15.98 -6.94
N TYR A 202 2.59 15.31 -6.06
CA TYR A 202 2.35 13.87 -6.07
C TYR A 202 0.85 13.53 -6.05
N PRO A 203 0.11 13.84 -7.12
CA PRO A 203 -1.34 13.58 -7.16
C PRO A 203 -1.68 12.09 -7.06
N SER A 204 -0.76 11.20 -7.45
CA SER A 204 -0.94 9.74 -7.32
C SER A 204 -0.98 9.26 -5.88
N GLU A 205 -0.49 10.04 -4.92
CA GLU A 205 -0.50 9.70 -3.50
C GLU A 205 -1.76 10.23 -2.79
N THR A 206 -2.74 10.76 -3.53
CA THR A 206 -4.05 11.17 -2.99
C THR A 206 -5.03 10.00 -2.94
N PHE A 207 -6.10 10.14 -2.15
CA PHE A 207 -7.08 9.08 -1.91
C PHE A 207 -8.41 9.35 -2.62
N LEU A 208 -9.17 8.26 -2.81
CA LEU A 208 -10.56 8.33 -3.24
C LEU A 208 -11.41 9.14 -2.26
N THR A 209 -12.51 9.69 -2.77
CA THR A 209 -13.60 10.19 -1.92
C THR A 209 -14.63 9.10 -1.65
N TRP A 210 -15.47 9.29 -0.62
CA TRP A 210 -16.58 8.37 -0.35
C TRP A 210 -17.55 8.20 -1.53
N ASP A 211 -17.79 9.24 -2.32
CA ASP A 211 -18.65 9.14 -3.50
C ASP A 211 -18.02 8.29 -4.61
N GLN A 212 -16.70 8.38 -4.75
CA GLN A 212 -15.92 7.53 -5.67
C GLN A 212 -15.91 6.07 -5.21
N ILE A 213 -15.77 5.81 -3.90
CA ILE A 213 -15.88 4.46 -3.33
C ILE A 213 -17.28 3.87 -3.56
N ARG A 214 -18.35 4.64 -3.32
CA ARG A 214 -19.72 4.20 -3.63
C ARG A 214 -19.94 3.95 -5.12
N ALA A 215 -19.24 4.67 -5.99
CA ALA A 215 -19.29 4.40 -7.43
C ALA A 215 -18.63 3.06 -7.78
N LEU A 216 -17.48 2.74 -7.18
CA LEU A 216 -16.82 1.44 -7.33
C LEU A 216 -17.67 0.29 -6.82
N ASP A 217 -18.31 0.45 -5.66
CA ASP A 217 -19.24 -0.54 -5.08
C ASP A 217 -20.41 -0.84 -6.03
N ARG A 218 -21.05 0.21 -6.59
CA ARG A 218 -22.11 0.05 -7.60
C ARG A 218 -21.63 -0.63 -8.88
N ASP A 219 -20.35 -0.50 -9.22
CA ASP A 219 -19.71 -1.16 -10.36
C ASP A 219 -19.25 -2.60 -10.05
N GLY A 220 -19.57 -3.12 -8.86
CA GLY A 220 -19.33 -4.51 -8.47
C GLY A 220 -17.99 -4.76 -7.78
N VAL A 221 -17.28 -3.71 -7.35
CA VAL A 221 -16.06 -3.84 -6.55
C VAL A 221 -16.42 -4.13 -5.10
N THR A 222 -15.86 -5.18 -4.51
CA THR A 222 -16.05 -5.43 -3.07
C THR A 222 -15.27 -4.40 -2.27
N ILE A 223 -15.90 -3.73 -1.30
CA ILE A 223 -15.24 -2.76 -0.42
C ILE A 223 -14.95 -3.41 0.95
N GLY A 224 -13.72 -3.28 1.42
CA GLY A 224 -13.25 -3.77 2.70
C GLY A 224 -12.52 -2.70 3.52
N ALA A 225 -12.21 -3.04 4.76
CA ALA A 225 -11.57 -2.16 5.73
C ALA A 225 -10.04 -2.34 5.75
N HIS A 226 -9.31 -1.23 5.74
CA HIS A 226 -7.85 -1.18 5.92
C HIS A 226 -7.43 -0.43 7.20
N ALA A 227 -8.26 -0.59 8.24
CA ALA A 227 -8.17 0.11 9.53
C ALA A 227 -8.35 1.63 9.43
N ASP A 228 -8.66 2.27 10.56
CA ASP A 228 -8.95 3.70 10.61
C ASP A 228 -7.77 4.55 10.12
N VAL A 229 -6.57 4.40 10.71
CA VAL A 229 -5.43 5.31 10.48
C VAL A 229 -4.25 4.68 9.76
N HIS A 230 -4.41 3.47 9.21
CA HIS A 230 -3.35 2.75 8.50
C HIS A 230 -2.06 2.60 9.35
N TRP A 231 -2.20 2.01 10.54
CA TRP A 231 -1.08 1.72 11.43
C TRP A 231 -0.84 0.23 11.60
N ALA A 232 0.40 -0.15 11.94
CA ALA A 232 0.74 -1.55 12.20
C ALA A 232 -0.02 -2.08 13.42
N MET A 233 -0.76 -3.17 13.24
CA MET A 233 -1.53 -3.85 14.28
C MET A 233 -0.77 -5.08 14.78
N HIS A 234 0.12 -4.91 15.77
CA HIS A 234 0.88 -5.99 16.41
C HIS A 234 0.69 -5.97 17.93
N GLU A 235 1.19 -7.01 18.61
CA GLU A 235 0.95 -7.28 20.04
C GLU A 235 1.47 -6.21 20.99
N ASP A 236 2.45 -5.40 20.57
CA ASP A 236 2.99 -4.32 21.39
C ASP A 236 2.15 -3.02 21.34
N GLN A 237 1.11 -2.97 20.50
CA GLN A 237 0.23 -1.81 20.44
C GLN A 237 -0.81 -1.84 21.58
N PRO A 238 -1.22 -0.67 22.12
CA PRO A 238 -2.25 -0.63 23.16
C PRO A 238 -3.56 -1.29 22.72
N ALA A 239 -4.16 -2.12 23.57
CA ALA A 239 -5.38 -2.85 23.23
C ALA A 239 -6.55 -1.93 22.82
N ASP A 240 -6.70 -0.77 23.46
CA ASP A 240 -7.74 0.19 23.11
C ASP A 240 -7.50 0.84 21.74
N PHE A 241 -6.24 1.03 21.35
CA PHE A 241 -5.88 1.47 20.01
C PHE A 241 -6.29 0.43 18.96
N LEU A 242 -5.95 -0.85 19.18
CA LEU A 242 -6.33 -1.94 18.27
C LEU A 242 -7.85 -2.07 18.11
N ARG A 243 -8.61 -1.86 19.21
CA ARG A 243 -10.07 -1.82 19.17
C ARG A 243 -10.60 -0.63 18.40
N GLU A 244 -10.04 0.57 18.59
CA GLU A 244 -10.46 1.77 17.84
C GLU A 244 -10.30 1.55 16.33
N GLN A 245 -9.16 1.00 15.91
CA GLN A 245 -8.90 0.67 14.50
C GLN A 245 -9.94 -0.30 13.90
N ALA A 246 -10.45 -1.24 14.70
CA ALA A 246 -11.44 -2.22 14.25
C ALA A 246 -12.89 -1.71 14.32
N LEU A 247 -13.18 -0.74 15.20
CA LEU A 247 -14.52 -0.14 15.38
C LEU A 247 -14.81 0.98 14.37
N ARG A 248 -13.77 1.51 13.73
CA ARG A 248 -13.86 2.43 12.58
C ARG A 248 -13.22 1.79 11.35
N PRO A 249 -13.78 0.66 10.88
CA PRO A 249 -13.22 -0.09 9.76
C PRO A 249 -13.25 0.72 8.47
#